data_AF-A0A952LD31-F1
#
_entry.id   AF-A0A952LD31-F1
#
_cell.length_a   1.000
_cell.length_b   1.000
_cell.length_c   1.000
_cell.angle_alpha   90.00
_cell.angle_beta   90.00
_cell.angle_gamma   90.00
#
_symmetry.space_group_name_H-M   'P 1'
#
loop_
_entity.id
_entity.type
_entity.pdbx_description
1 polymer ?
#
loop_
_entity_poly.entity_id
_entity_poly.type
_entity_poly.pdbx_seq_one_letter_code
_entity_poly.pdbx_strand_id
1 'polypeptide(L)'
;MATVDVAKADCRLLEYLSPALPVLEQKLDKLQLYRDRTRPECLSYMLWSCERGWTEIAVHGNHKPSCGGDPSTFPAVDHFRVSWDLKAVQWYDLPSAEYLPLQKVCEHQKCPSQKTSGSKVARAARPALSASASY
;
A
#
# COMPACT_ATOMS: atom_id res chain seq x y z
N MET A 1 -19.17 -32.47 -13.81
CA MET A 1 -18.23 -31.53 -14.43
C MET A 1 -18.22 -30.26 -13.60
N ALA A 2 -17.25 -30.11 -12.70
CA ALA A 2 -17.08 -28.88 -11.94
C ALA A 2 -16.21 -27.94 -12.79
N THR A 3 -16.79 -26.84 -13.27
CA THR A 3 -16.03 -25.74 -13.87
C THR A 3 -15.25 -25.09 -12.74
N VAL A 4 -13.96 -25.42 -12.65
CA VAL A 4 -13.04 -24.68 -11.79
C VAL A 4 -12.94 -23.29 -12.39
N ASP A 5 -13.47 -22.30 -11.67
CA ASP A 5 -13.42 -20.89 -12.04
C ASP A 5 -11.97 -20.51 -12.36
N VAL A 6 -11.71 -20.19 -13.63
CA VAL A 6 -10.40 -19.77 -14.17
C VAL A 6 -9.96 -18.40 -13.61
N ALA A 7 -10.74 -17.83 -12.68
CA ALA A 7 -10.43 -16.59 -11.97
C ALA A 7 -9.45 -16.76 -10.80
N LYS A 8 -9.01 -17.97 -10.46
CA LYS A 8 -7.86 -18.16 -9.57
C LYS A 8 -6.59 -17.85 -10.36
N ALA A 9 -6.17 -16.58 -10.34
CA ALA A 9 -4.90 -16.15 -10.91
C ALA A 9 -3.77 -17.02 -10.33
N ASP A 10 -3.00 -17.69 -11.19
CA ASP A 10 -1.80 -18.40 -10.78
C ASP A 10 -0.80 -17.39 -10.18
N CYS A 11 -0.75 -17.33 -8.85
CA CYS A 11 0.20 -16.50 -8.13
C CYS A 11 1.61 -17.05 -8.24
N ARG A 12 2.28 -16.69 -9.32
CA ARG A 12 3.72 -16.91 -9.46
C ARG A 12 4.46 -15.95 -8.55
N LEU A 13 4.86 -16.44 -7.38
CA LEU A 13 5.45 -15.66 -6.29
C LEU A 13 6.47 -14.61 -6.77
N LEU A 14 7.42 -15.01 -7.61
CA LEU A 14 8.47 -14.13 -8.13
C LEU A 14 7.97 -13.10 -9.15
N GLU A 15 6.94 -13.43 -9.94
CA GLU A 15 6.41 -12.55 -11.00
C GLU A 15 5.64 -11.36 -10.41
N TYR A 16 4.88 -11.59 -9.34
CA TYR A 16 4.04 -10.57 -8.72
C TYR A 16 4.75 -9.83 -7.59
N LEU A 17 5.53 -10.52 -6.75
CA LEU A 17 6.19 -9.89 -5.61
C LEU A 17 7.34 -8.97 -6.04
N SER A 18 8.13 -9.36 -7.05
CA SER A 18 9.31 -8.60 -7.52
C SER A 18 8.98 -7.16 -7.97
N PRO A 19 7.94 -6.90 -8.79
CA PRO A 19 7.59 -5.53 -9.17
C PRO A 19 6.78 -4.78 -8.10
N ALA A 20 6.01 -5.48 -7.26
CA ALA A 20 5.17 -4.86 -6.24
C ALA A 20 5.97 -4.43 -5.00
N LEU A 21 6.94 -5.23 -4.56
CA LEU A 21 7.69 -4.99 -3.34
C LEU A 21 8.44 -3.64 -3.34
N PRO A 22 9.18 -3.24 -4.40
CA PRO A 22 9.84 -1.93 -4.41
C PRO A 22 8.86 -0.75 -4.34
N VAL A 23 7.66 -0.90 -4.91
CA VAL A 23 6.60 0.14 -4.83
C VAL A 23 6.11 0.28 -3.40
N LEU A 24 5.93 -0.85 -2.71
CA LEU A 24 5.54 -0.87 -1.31
C LEU A 24 6.64 -0.25 -0.43
N GLU A 25 7.87 -0.78 -0.49
CA GLU A 25 9.01 -0.32 0.31
C GLU A 25 9.25 1.18 0.15
N GLN A 26 9.23 1.70 -1.09
CA GLN A 26 9.40 3.12 -1.35
C GLN A 26 8.34 3.98 -0.65
N LYS A 27 7.08 3.57 -0.66
CA LYS A 27 6.00 4.33 -0.01
C LYS A 27 6.06 4.23 1.51
N LEU A 28 6.38 3.06 2.05
CA LEU A 28 6.53 2.84 3.49
C LEU A 28 7.70 3.66 4.05
N ASP A 29 8.83 3.69 3.36
CA ASP A 29 10.00 4.49 3.72
C ASP A 29 9.70 5.99 3.63
N LYS A 30 9.05 6.44 2.54
CA LYS A 30 8.62 7.83 2.40
C LYS A 30 7.74 8.28 3.57
N LEU A 31 6.80 7.44 3.99
CA LEU A 31 5.93 7.71 5.14
C LEU A 31 6.61 7.50 6.50
N GLN A 32 7.82 6.95 6.51
CA GLN A 32 8.55 6.51 7.70
C GLN A 32 7.69 5.62 8.60
N LEU A 33 6.85 4.79 7.98
CA LEU A 33 5.71 4.18 8.69
C LEU A 33 6.14 3.39 9.92
N TYR A 34 7.22 2.62 9.78
CA TYR A 34 7.69 1.72 10.82
C TYR A 34 8.75 2.33 11.74
N ARG A 35 9.29 3.51 11.42
CA ARG A 35 10.51 4.06 12.04
C ARG A 35 10.43 4.16 13.56
N ASP A 36 9.25 4.48 14.09
CA ASP A 36 9.02 4.64 15.54
C ASP A 36 8.63 3.34 16.25
N ARG A 37 8.34 2.26 15.50
CA ARG A 37 7.87 0.97 16.04
C ARG A 37 8.89 -0.14 15.93
N THR A 38 9.61 -0.21 14.82
CA THR A 38 10.61 -1.24 14.57
C THR A 38 11.61 -0.78 13.51
N ARG A 39 12.74 -1.46 13.44
CA ARG A 39 13.73 -1.16 12.40
C ARG A 39 13.35 -1.90 11.11
N PRO A 40 13.55 -1.30 9.93
CA PRO A 40 13.21 -1.94 8.66
C PRO A 40 13.85 -3.32 8.48
N GLU A 41 15.08 -3.55 8.97
CA GLU A 41 15.74 -4.86 8.91
C GLU A 41 15.13 -5.94 9.82
N CYS A 42 14.18 -5.55 10.68
CA CYS A 42 13.38 -6.41 11.53
C CYS A 42 11.98 -6.68 10.95
N LEU A 43 11.77 -6.33 9.68
CA LEU A 43 10.57 -6.65 8.93
C LEU A 43 10.90 -7.62 7.81
N SER A 44 9.91 -8.42 7.45
CA SER A 44 9.94 -9.34 6.31
C SER A 44 8.64 -9.21 5.53
N TYR A 45 8.72 -9.34 4.21
CA TYR A 45 7.57 -9.22 3.31
C TYR A 45 7.22 -10.59 2.74
N MET A 46 5.94 -10.95 2.78
CA MET A 46 5.44 -12.20 2.21
C MET A 46 4.28 -11.94 1.27
N LEU A 47 4.26 -12.66 0.15
CA LEU A 47 3.07 -12.67 -0.71
C LEU A 47 1.94 -13.34 0.06
N TRP A 48 0.85 -12.61 0.25
CA TRP A 48 -0.36 -13.12 0.89
C TRP A 48 -1.34 -13.68 -0.15
N SER A 49 -1.61 -12.88 -1.18
CA SER A 49 -2.48 -13.21 -2.29
C SER A 49 -2.06 -12.41 -3.52
N CYS A 50 -2.52 -12.81 -4.69
CA CYS A 50 -2.43 -11.99 -5.87
C CYS A 50 -3.72 -12.14 -6.68
N GLU A 51 -4.15 -11.03 -7.24
CA GLU A 51 -5.30 -10.92 -8.13
C GLU A 51 -4.88 -10.09 -9.34
N ARG A 52 -5.72 -10.10 -10.39
CA ARG A 52 -5.41 -9.33 -11.58
C ARG A 52 -5.31 -7.84 -11.25
N GLY A 53 -4.13 -7.26 -11.42
CA GLY A 53 -3.84 -5.85 -11.14
C GLY A 53 -3.44 -5.52 -9.69
N TRP A 54 -3.47 -6.51 -8.78
CA TRP A 54 -3.16 -6.31 -7.36
C TRP A 54 -2.32 -7.45 -6.78
N THR A 55 -1.24 -7.11 -6.08
CA THR A 55 -0.47 -8.03 -5.23
C THR A 55 -0.73 -7.70 -3.78
N GLU A 56 -1.18 -8.67 -2.98
CA GLU A 56 -1.33 -8.52 -1.55
C GLU A 56 -0.07 -9.00 -0.83
N ILE A 57 0.51 -8.13 -0.03
CA ILE A 57 1.76 -8.35 0.68
C ILE A 57 1.49 -8.18 2.18
N ALA A 58 1.79 -9.22 2.94
CA ALA A 58 1.82 -9.16 4.39
C ALA A 58 3.21 -8.70 4.85
N VAL A 59 3.25 -7.76 5.80
CA VAL A 59 4.46 -7.35 6.51
C VAL A 59 4.49 -8.09 7.83
N HIS A 60 5.59 -8.79 8.10
CA HIS A 60 5.77 -9.57 9.31
C HIS A 60 6.94 -9.06 10.14
N GLY A 61 6.83 -9.20 11.46
CA GLY A 61 7.95 -9.02 12.38
C GLY A 61 8.94 -10.17 12.23
N ASN A 62 10.21 -9.83 12.02
CA ASN A 62 11.31 -10.78 11.96
C ASN A 62 12.06 -10.79 13.31
N HIS A 63 11.72 -11.74 14.17
CA HIS A 63 12.29 -11.89 15.52
C HIS A 63 13.65 -12.61 15.54
N LYS A 64 14.52 -12.31 14.57
CA LYS A 64 15.93 -12.72 14.65
C LYS A 64 16.60 -12.12 15.90
N PRO A 65 17.72 -12.70 16.40
CA PRO A 65 18.32 -12.28 17.67
C PRO A 65 18.60 -10.77 17.80
N SER A 66 18.95 -10.10 16.69
CA SER A 66 19.19 -8.65 16.70
C SER A 66 17.93 -7.82 16.92
N CYS A 67 16.74 -8.35 16.63
CA CYS A 67 15.46 -7.64 16.54
C CYS A 67 14.55 -7.78 17.77
N GLY A 68 14.89 -8.69 18.69
CA GLY A 68 14.06 -9.02 19.85
C GLY A 68 12.75 -9.73 19.46
N GLY A 69 11.90 -9.97 20.46
CA GLY A 69 10.68 -10.77 20.29
C GLY A 69 10.92 -12.27 20.49
N ASP A 70 9.85 -13.06 20.33
CA ASP A 70 9.91 -14.51 20.41
C ASP A 70 10.36 -15.11 19.06
N PRO A 71 11.54 -15.77 18.98
CA PRO A 71 12.06 -16.34 17.75
C PRO A 71 11.21 -17.46 17.15
N SER A 72 10.30 -18.05 17.93
CA SER A 72 9.35 -19.06 17.46
C SER A 72 8.12 -18.47 16.77
N THR A 73 8.01 -17.14 16.73
CA THR A 73 6.87 -16.43 16.16
C THR A 73 7.28 -15.58 14.97
N PHE A 74 6.33 -15.37 14.06
CA PHE A 74 6.50 -14.54 12.87
C PHE A 74 5.22 -13.76 12.59
N PRO A 75 4.84 -12.84 13.49
CA PRO A 75 3.52 -12.21 13.48
C PRO A 75 3.36 -11.30 12.26
N ALA A 76 2.17 -11.34 11.64
CA ALA A 76 1.77 -10.33 10.66
C ALA A 76 1.46 -9.01 11.38
N VAL A 77 2.08 -7.92 10.93
CA VAL A 77 1.96 -6.57 11.49
C VAL A 77 0.95 -5.76 10.69
N ASP A 78 1.01 -5.83 9.36
CA ASP A 78 0.11 -5.13 8.44
C ASP A 78 -0.07 -5.95 7.16
N HIS A 79 -1.18 -5.70 6.46
CA HIS A 79 -1.40 -6.20 5.11
C HIS A 79 -1.58 -5.03 4.15
N PHE A 80 -0.98 -5.15 2.97
CA PHE A 80 -1.07 -4.16 1.93
C PHE A 80 -1.52 -4.77 0.62
N ARG A 81 -2.27 -4.00 -0.14
CA ARG A 81 -2.60 -4.32 -1.53
C ARG A 81 -1.88 -3.33 -2.44
N VAL A 82 -1.14 -3.85 -3.42
CA VAL A 82 -0.21 -3.08 -4.26
C VAL A 82 -0.56 -3.27 -5.73
N SER A 83 -0.82 -2.16 -6.43
CA SER A 83 -0.89 -2.16 -7.90
C SER A 83 0.43 -1.60 -8.40
N TRP A 84 1.27 -2.45 -8.97
CA TRP A 84 2.57 -2.03 -9.49
C TRP A 84 2.43 -1.18 -10.75
N ASP A 85 1.36 -1.37 -11.54
CA ASP A 85 1.07 -0.58 -12.75
C ASP A 85 0.63 0.84 -12.38
N LEU A 86 -0.34 0.96 -11.47
CA LEU A 86 -0.86 2.26 -11.01
C LEU A 86 0.03 2.92 -9.96
N LYS A 87 1.09 2.23 -9.50
CA LYS A 87 1.93 2.64 -8.36
C LYS A 87 1.07 3.01 -7.15
N ALA A 88 -0.01 2.26 -6.91
CA ALA A 88 -0.96 2.47 -5.84
C ALA A 88 -0.74 1.45 -4.71
N VAL A 89 -0.87 1.90 -3.46
CA VAL A 89 -0.81 1.03 -2.28
C VAL A 89 -1.99 1.35 -1.39
N GLN A 90 -2.66 0.30 -0.94
CA GLN A 90 -3.73 0.34 0.04
C GLN A 90 -3.32 -0.47 1.26
N TRP A 91 -3.80 -0.07 2.42
CA TRP A 91 -3.58 -0.74 3.69
C TRP A 91 -4.87 -1.41 4.13
N TYR A 92 -4.76 -2.63 4.65
CA TYR A 92 -5.90 -3.35 5.20
C TYR A 92 -6.19 -2.87 6.63
N ASP A 93 -7.31 -2.18 6.81
CA ASP A 93 -7.80 -1.78 8.12
C ASP A 93 -8.63 -2.92 8.75
N LEU A 94 -8.04 -3.57 9.76
CA LEU A 94 -8.67 -4.70 10.45
C LEU A 94 -10.06 -4.38 11.05
N PRO A 95 -10.28 -3.22 11.72
CA PRO A 95 -11.59 -2.86 12.26
C PRO A 95 -12.71 -2.78 11.23
N SER A 96 -12.47 -2.18 10.06
CA SER A 96 -13.46 -2.08 8.99
C SER A 96 -13.46 -3.28 8.03
N ALA A 97 -12.39 -4.09 8.05
CA ALA A 97 -12.12 -5.14 7.08
C ALA A 97 -12.02 -4.63 5.62
N GLU A 98 -11.57 -3.39 5.45
CA GLU A 98 -11.46 -2.73 4.13
C GLU A 98 -10.02 -2.35 3.77
N TYR A 99 -9.76 -2.25 2.47
CA TYR A 99 -8.51 -1.69 1.95
C TYR A 99 -8.65 -0.17 1.79
N LEU A 100 -8.01 0.57 2.68
CA LEU A 100 -7.99 2.03 2.69
C LEU A 100 -6.78 2.60 1.94
N PRO A 101 -6.85 3.84 1.41
CA PRO A 101 -5.67 4.52 0.89
C PRO A 101 -4.55 4.56 1.93
N LEU A 102 -3.31 4.32 1.52
CA LEU A 102 -2.16 4.21 2.45
C LEU A 102 -2.03 5.39 3.43
N GLN A 103 -2.46 6.60 3.05
CA GLN A 103 -2.41 7.78 3.93
C GLN A 103 -3.26 7.61 5.21
N LYS A 104 -4.32 6.79 5.16
CA LYS A 104 -5.18 6.51 6.33
C LYS A 104 -4.46 5.80 7.45
N VAL A 105 -3.41 5.04 7.14
CA VAL A 105 -2.52 4.45 8.15
C VAL A 105 -1.98 5.51 9.12
N CYS A 106 -1.54 6.66 8.59
CA CYS A 106 -0.90 7.68 9.42
C CYS A 106 -1.90 8.43 10.30
N GLU A 107 -3.18 8.45 9.94
CA GLU A 107 -4.24 8.93 10.82
C GLU A 107 -4.43 7.97 12.01
N HIS A 108 -4.38 6.66 11.77
CA HIS A 108 -4.51 5.64 12.81
C HIS A 108 -3.25 5.53 13.70
N GLN A 109 -2.07 5.59 13.08
CA GLN A 109 -0.80 5.24 13.71
C GLN A 109 0.06 6.47 14.04
N LYS A 110 -0.46 7.68 13.82
CA LYS A 110 0.17 8.98 14.14
C LYS A 110 1.59 9.11 13.59
N CYS A 111 1.78 8.81 12.30
CA CYS A 111 3.08 9.00 11.66
C CYS A 111 3.59 10.43 11.88
N PRO A 112 4.93 10.64 11.95
CA PRO A 112 5.49 11.98 11.98
C PRO A 112 4.92 12.78 10.81
N SER A 113 4.18 13.85 11.12
CA SER A 113 3.35 14.57 10.16
C SER A 113 4.19 14.95 8.94
N GLN A 114 3.87 14.37 7.78
CA GLN A 114 4.39 14.89 6.54
C GLN A 114 3.84 16.32 6.42
N LYS A 115 4.71 17.32 6.59
CA LYS A 115 4.40 18.69 6.21
C LYS A 115 3.87 18.62 4.79
N THR A 116 2.58 18.82 4.63
CA THR A 116 1.91 18.88 3.34
C THR A 116 2.56 20.02 2.58
N SER A 117 3.48 19.69 1.67
CA SER A 117 3.84 20.57 0.57
C SER A 117 2.54 20.78 -0.20
N GLY A 118 1.87 21.90 0.06
CA GLY A 118 0.62 22.25 -0.56
C GLY A 118 0.77 22.18 -2.07
N SER A 119 0.09 21.21 -2.69
CA SER A 119 -0.33 21.33 -4.08
C SER A 119 -1.27 22.52 -4.13
N LYS A 120 -0.71 23.69 -4.39
CA LYS A 120 -1.45 24.86 -4.83
C LYS A 120 -2.02 24.48 -6.20
N VAL A 121 -3.23 23.92 -6.20
CA VAL A 121 -4.01 23.73 -7.42
C VAL A 121 -4.25 25.12 -7.97
N ALA A 122 -3.45 25.50 -8.97
CA ALA A 122 -3.72 26.67 -9.78
C ALA A 122 -5.02 26.39 -10.54
N ARG A 123 -6.13 26.87 -9.98
CA ARG A 123 -7.44 26.92 -10.63
C ARG A 123 -7.32 27.92 -11.77
N ALA A 124 -6.88 27.46 -12.95
CA ALA A 124 -7.00 28.25 -14.17
C ALA A 124 -8.48 28.42 -14.46
N ALA A 125 -8.93 29.67 -14.45
CA ALA A 125 -10.30 30.08 -14.70
C ALA A 125 -10.74 29.64 -16.11
N ARG A 126 -11.94 29.07 -16.21
CA ARG A 126 -12.63 28.88 -17.49
C ARG A 126 -13.04 30.26 -18.02
N PRO A 127 -12.73 30.64 -19.27
CA PRO A 127 -13.41 31.77 -19.89
C PRO A 127 -14.87 31.41 -20.13
N ALA A 128 -15.76 32.31 -19.72
CA ALA A 128 -17.20 32.21 -19.88
C ALA A 128 -17.59 32.21 -21.37
N LEU A 129 -18.59 31.40 -21.71
CA LEU A 129 -19.34 31.56 -22.96
C LEU A 129 -19.93 32.98 -23.01
N SER A 130 -19.59 33.75 -24.04
CA SER A 130 -20.42 34.87 -24.48
C SER A 130 -21.19 34.41 -25.71
N ALA A 131 -22.48 34.17 -25.52
CA ALA A 131 -23.45 34.23 -26.59
C ALA A 131 -23.77 35.71 -26.85
N SER A 132 -23.72 36.11 -28.11
CA SER A 132 -24.43 37.31 -28.60
C SER A 132 -24.84 37.03 -30.03
N ALA A 133 -26.15 37.02 -30.23
CA ALA A 133 -26.83 36.84 -31.51
C ALA A 133 -27.08 38.19 -32.20
N SER A 134 -27.40 38.10 -33.49
CA SER A 134 -28.08 39.08 -34.37
C SER A 134 -27.15 40.14 -34.98
N TYR A 135 -27.16 40.43 -36.28
CA TYR A 135 -28.19 40.34 -37.33
C TYR A 135 -27.65 39.73 -38.63
#